data_AF-M3G5H4-F1
#
_entry.id   AF-M3G5H4-F1
#
_cell.length_a   1.000
_cell.length_b   1.000
_cell.length_c   1.000
_cell.angle_alpha   90.00
_cell.angle_beta   90.00
_cell.angle_gamma   90.00
#
_symmetry.space_group_name_H-M   'P 1'
#
loop_
_entity.id
_entity.type
_entity.pdbx_description
1 polymer ?
#
loop_
_entity_poly.entity_id
_entity_poly.type
_entity_poly.pdbx_seq_one_letter_code
_entity_poly.pdbx_strand_id
1 'polypeptide(L)' 'MVVVSESHFAIHTWPEYGYCAVDVFTCGDLIDNQAALDYLKEKFGSKNVSVVEMKRGVLNLGVDLHHKPVGN' A
#
# COMPACT_ATOMS: atom_id res chain seq x y z
N MET A 1 8.01 -5.33 8.81
CA MET A 1 7.28 -5.67 7.57
C MET A 1 6.15 -6.63 7.94
N VAL A 2 4.97 -6.45 7.37
CA VAL A 2 3.82 -7.33 7.51
C VAL A 2 3.42 -7.79 6.11
N VAL A 3 3.29 -9.11 5.92
CA VAL A 3 2.81 -9.70 4.67
C VAL A 3 1.31 -9.92 4.80
N VAL A 4 0.56 -9.56 3.77
CA VAL A 4 -0.89 -9.80 3.65
C VAL A 4 -1.16 -10.59 2.37
N SER A 5 -2.42 -10.89 2.06
CA SER A 5 -2.76 -11.68 0.85
C SER A 5 -2.12 -11.03 -0.39
N GLU A 6 -1.14 -11.71 -0.96
CA GLU A 6 -0.44 -11.38 -2.22
C GLU A 6 0.32 -10.04 -2.25
N SER A 7 0.52 -9.40 -1.10
CA SER A 7 1.07 -8.04 -1.02
C SER A 7 1.72 -7.77 0.35
N HIS A 8 2.03 -6.51 0.70
CA HIS A 8 2.76 -6.21 1.93
C HIS A 8 2.68 -4.77 2.40
N PHE A 9 2.96 -4.59 3.69
CA PHE A 9 3.24 -3.31 4.33
C PHE A 9 4.67 -3.33 4.88
N ALA A 10 5.50 -2.39 4.47
CA ALA A 10 6.87 -2.26 4.95
C ALA A 10 7.14 -0.84 5.46
N ILE A 11 7.95 -0.73 6.51
CA ILE A 11 8.35 0.55 7.09
C ILE A 11 9.84 0.45 7.45
N HIS A 12 10.58 1.48 7.09
CA HIS A 12 11.96 1.72 7.49
C HIS A 12 12.05 3.09 8.14
N THR A 13 12.63 3.18 9.34
CA THR A 13 12.67 4.41 10.13
C THR A 13 14.10 4.85 10.38
N TRP A 14 14.33 6.17 10.33
CA TRP A 14 15.56 6.82 10.76
C TRP A 14 15.20 7.93 11.77
N PRO A 15 15.08 7.57 13.07
CA PRO A 15 14.71 8.51 14.12
C PRO A 15 15.63 9.72 14.20
N GLU A 16 16.93 9.55 13.93
CA GLU A 16 17.95 10.61 13.89
C GLU A 16 17.64 11.73 12.88
N TYR A 17 16.81 11.44 11.88
CA TYR A 17 16.36 12.40 10.88
C TYR A 17 14.87 12.73 10.98
N GLY A 18 14.15 12.13 11.94
CA GLY A 18 12.70 12.22 12.01
C GLY A 18 12.00 11.72 10.75
N TYR A 19 12.59 10.74 10.06
CA TYR A 19 12.17 10.25 8.75
C TYR A 19 11.71 8.79 8.81
N CYS A 20 10.74 8.45 7.98
CA CYS A 20 10.42 7.08 7.65
C CYS A 20 10.08 6.93 6.17
N ALA A 21 10.46 5.78 5.60
CA ALA A 21 10.01 5.31 4.31
C ALA A 21 8.97 4.22 4.54
N VAL A 22 7.84 4.30 3.84
CA VAL A 22 6.70 3.41 4.00
C VAL A 22 6.27 2.90 2.64
N ASP A 23 6.10 1.59 2.52
CA ASP A 23 5.46 0.93 1.39
C ASP A 23 4.12 0.36 1.84
N VAL A 24 3.05 0.83 1.21
CA VAL A 24 1.68 0.28 1.32
C VAL A 24 1.36 -0.38 -0.01
N PHE A 25 1.46 -1.70 -0.07
CA PHE A 25 1.11 -2.48 -1.25
C PHE A 25 -0.03 -3.42 -0.91
N THR A 26 -1.12 -3.32 -1.65
CA THR A 26 -2.34 -4.11 -1.50
C THR A 26 -2.78 -4.67 -2.85
N CYS A 27 -3.57 -5.74 -2.83
CA CYS A 27 -4.15 -6.36 -4.01
C CYS A 27 -5.68 -6.39 -3.91
N GLY A 28 -6.35 -6.17 -5.04
CA GLY A 28 -7.81 -6.08 -5.11
C GLY A 28 -8.38 -4.78 -4.57
N ASP A 29 -9.71 -4.73 -4.48
CA ASP A 29 -10.46 -3.47 -4.27
C ASP A 29 -11.01 -3.30 -2.85
N LEU A 30 -10.64 -4.22 -1.94
CA LEU A 30 -11.17 -4.26 -0.58
C LEU A 30 -10.40 -3.34 0.40
N ILE A 31 -9.13 -3.04 0.12
CA ILE A 31 -8.30 -2.24 1.01
C ILE A 31 -8.15 -0.82 0.47
N ASP A 32 -8.54 0.15 1.28
CA ASP A 32 -8.32 1.57 1.02
C ASP A 32 -6.89 1.97 1.43
N ASN A 33 -6.03 2.18 0.43
CA ASN A 33 -4.64 2.61 0.64
C ASN A 33 -4.55 4.02 1.24
N GLN A 34 -5.52 4.89 0.97
CA GLN A 34 -5.54 6.26 1.50
C GLN A 34 -5.82 6.23 3.01
N ALA A 35 -6.77 5.41 3.45
CA ALA A 35 -7.05 5.21 4.87
C ALA A 35 -5.82 4.69 5.64
N ALA A 36 -5.05 3.78 5.04
CA ALA A 36 -3.80 3.29 5.63
C ALA A 36 -2.75 4.41 5.74
N LEU A 37 -2.57 5.21 4.69
CA LEU A 37 -1.65 6.34 4.69
C LEU A 37 -2.02 7.39 5.75
N ASP A 38 -3.30 7.74 5.85
CA ASP A 38 -3.79 8.73 6.81
C ASP A 38 -3.56 8.27 8.25
N TYR A 39 -3.83 6.99 8.52
CA TYR A 39 -3.53 6.38 9.82
C TYR A 39 -2.04 6.48 10.16
N LEU A 40 -1.15 6.13 9.23
CA LEU A 40 0.30 6.19 9.46
C LEU A 40 0.77 7.64 9.68
N LYS A 41 0.29 8.59 8.87
CA LYS A 41 0.60 10.01 9.02
C LYS A 41 0.23 10.52 10.42
N GLU A 42 -0.96 10.18 10.91
CA GLU A 42 -1.40 10.54 12.26
C GLU A 42 -0.49 9.91 13.33
N LYS A 43 -0.24 8.60 13.26
CA LYS A 43 0.53 7.88 14.30
C LYS A 43 2.01 8.27 14.34
N PHE A 44 2.61 8.59 13.21
CA PHE A 44 3.98 9.10 13.16
C PHE A 44 4.08 10.62 13.40
N GLY A 45 2.95 11.34 13.51
CA GLY A 45 2.94 12.79 13.65
C GLY A 45 3.62 13.50 12.47
N SER A 46 3.54 12.93 11.27
CA SER A 46 4.28 13.40 10.10
C SER A 46 3.73 14.75 9.63
N LYS A 47 4.57 15.79 9.71
CA LYS A 47 4.22 17.15 9.27
C LYS A 47 4.26 17.30 7.74
N ASN A 48 5.12 16.53 7.08
CA ASN A 48 5.27 16.50 5.63
C ASN A 48 5.19 15.06 5.16
N VAL A 49 4.47 14.83 4.06
CA VAL A 49 4.32 13.52 3.43
C VAL A 49 4.45 13.72 1.92
N SER A 50 5.24 12.86 1.27
CA SER A 50 5.34 12.77 -0.19
C SER A 50 4.95 11.36 -0.59
N VAL A 51 4.04 11.23 -1.56
CA VAL A 51 3.42 9.96 -1.94
C VAL A 51 3.56 9.78 -3.43
N VAL A 52 3.93 8.57 -3.84
CA VAL A 52 3.84 8.13 -5.22
C VAL A 52 2.98 6.88 -5.25
N GLU A 53 1.88 6.94 -5.99
CA GLU A 53 1.02 5.78 -6.22
C GLU A 53 1.43 5.08 -7.52
N MET A 54 1.55 3.76 -7.46
CA MET A 54 1.89 2.94 -8.63
C MET A 54 0.91 1.77 -8.76
N LYS A 55 0.17 1.73 -9.86
CA LYS A 55 -0.64 0.57 -10.22
C LYS A 55 0.28 -0.59 -10.66
N ARG A 56 0.08 -1.76 -10.06
CA ARG A 56 0.84 -2.98 -10.35
C ARG A 56 -0.05 -3.97 -11.08
N GLY A 57 0.53 -4.76 -11.99
CA GLY A 57 -0.23 -5.79 -12.71
C GLY A 57 -1.28 -5.27 -13.69
N VAL A 58 -1.04 -4.12 -14.34
CA VAL A 58 -1.93 -3.62 -15.40
C VAL A 58 -1.77 -4.49 -16.64
N LEU A 59 -2.74 -5.38 -16.87
CA LEU A 59 -2.74 -6.33 -17.97
C LEU A 59 -3.87 -6.00 -18.96
N ASN A 60 -3.55 -5.97 -20.26
CA ASN A 60 -4.52 -5.72 -21.33
C ASN A 60 -4.91 -7.05 -21.99
N LEU A 61 -5.70 -7.87 -21.31
CA LEU A 61 -6.05 -9.23 -21.77
C LEU A 61 -7.42 -9.32 -22.47
N GLY A 62 -8.16 -8.21 -22.60
CA GLY A 62 -9.48 -8.21 -23.24
C GLY A 62 -10.56 -8.98 -22.46
N VAL A 63 -10.29 -9.32 -21.20
CA VAL A 63 -11.19 -9.98 -20.25
C VAL A 63 -11.21 -9.18 -18.95
N ASP A 64 -12.32 -9.26 -18.22
CA ASP A 64 -12.40 -8.68 -16.88
C ASP A 64 -11.53 -9.50 -15.91
N LEU A 65 -10.60 -8.84 -15.24
CA LEU A 65 -9.63 -9.47 -14.34
C LEU A 65 -9.96 -9.08 -12.91
N HIS A 66 -10.60 -9.99 -12.19
CA HIS A 66 -10.79 -9.86 -10.76
C HIS A 66 -9.52 -10.25 -9.98
N HIS A 67 -9.34 -9.67 -8.79
CA HIS A 67 -8.17 -9.98 -7.94
C HIS A 67 -8.07 -11.47 -7.55
N LYS A 68 -9.20 -12.20 -7.59
CA LYS A 68 -9.28 -13.65 -7.45
C LYS A 68 -10.21 -14.23 -8.52
N PRO A 69 -9.90 -15.40 -9.10
CA PRO A 69 -10.81 -16.09 -10.00
C PRO A 69 -12.13 -16.42 -9.29
N VAL A 70 -13.25 -16.28 -9.99
CA VAL A 70 -14.56 -16.65 -9.47
C VAL A 70 -14.65 -18.18 -9.39
N GLY A 71 -14.88 -18.75 -8.20
CA GLY A 71 -15.21 -20.18 -8.04
C GLY A 71 -14.26 -21.07 -7.21
N ASN A 72 -13.45 -20.51 -6.30
CA ASN A 72 -12.82 -21.28 -5.21
C ASN A 72 -13.68 -21.33 -3.96
#